data_AF-A0A4S5BH36-F1
#
_entry.id   AF-A0A4S5BH36-F1
#
_cell.length_a   1.000
_cell.length_b   1.000
_cell.length_c   1.000
_cell.angle_alpha   90.00
_cell.angle_beta   90.00
_cell.angle_gamma   90.00
#
_symmetry.space_group_name_H-M   'P 1'
#
loop_
_entity.id
_entity.type
_entity.pdbx_description
1 polymer ?
#
loop_
_entity_poly.entity_id
_entity_poly.type
_entity_poly.pdbx_seq_one_letter_code
_entity_poly.pdbx_strand_id
1 'polypeptide(L)'
;MEHPIFALRAGDMQVRRYERNGHTLTVLPGATGCATIHDKDLWIYCISQLIEAANRGREIGPTVRFTAFDFLATTHRGTSGRAYERMSEMLRRLKGTVVETSIETAGLRERRGFGLIEGWRVIEKSQDAGRMVAVEVDLPKWLFRSVQAKRVLTLSSAYFRLRKPLDRRIYELARKHCGEQPRWRISLAVLHQKSGSMGELRRFRFDVKALAESGNLPDYLMAIDLQRDMVTFYANGPKGKLAEVKDMLAGRPNASLKAHQKAHSARSRRR
;
A
#
# COMPACT_ATOMS: atom_id res chain seq x y z
N MET A 1 5.81 4.97 3.47
CA MET A 1 6.46 5.74 2.39
C MET A 1 5.44 6.67 1.77
N GLU A 2 5.77 7.95 1.68
CA GLU A 2 4.86 8.96 1.14
C GLU A 2 4.92 9.02 -0.39
N HIS A 3 6.03 8.64 -1.02
CA HIS A 3 6.18 8.69 -2.46
C HIS A 3 5.50 7.51 -3.19
N PRO A 4 4.87 7.75 -4.34
CA PRO A 4 4.14 6.73 -5.12
C PRO A 4 5.08 5.90 -6.00
N ILE A 5 5.92 5.06 -5.38
CA ILE A 5 6.89 4.23 -6.11
C ILE A 5 6.23 3.16 -6.99
N PHE A 6 5.10 2.61 -6.54
CA PHE A 6 4.36 1.60 -7.27
C PHE A 6 3.40 2.23 -8.29
N ALA A 7 3.26 1.61 -9.46
CA ALA A 7 2.31 2.03 -10.48
C ALA A 7 0.87 1.70 -10.06
N LEU A 8 -0.09 2.54 -10.48
CA LEU A 8 -1.51 2.29 -10.28
C LEU A 8 -2.14 1.49 -11.43
N ARG A 9 -1.35 1.15 -12.46
CA ARG A 9 -1.78 0.38 -13.63
C ARG A 9 -0.68 -0.63 -14.00
N ALA A 10 -1.08 -1.82 -14.41
CA ALA A 10 -0.16 -2.83 -14.93
C ALA A 10 0.38 -2.45 -16.32
N GLY A 11 1.63 -2.81 -16.62
CA GLY A 11 2.28 -2.47 -17.89
C GLY A 11 2.66 -1.00 -18.03
N ASP A 12 2.78 -0.27 -16.91
CA ASP A 12 3.22 1.13 -16.94
C ASP A 12 4.70 1.23 -17.27
N MET A 13 4.99 1.66 -18.51
CA MET A 13 6.34 1.85 -19.05
C MET A 13 6.84 3.30 -18.90
N GLN A 14 6.13 4.16 -18.17
CA GLN A 14 6.54 5.55 -18.04
C GLN A 14 7.61 5.71 -16.96
N VAL A 15 8.64 6.51 -17.26
CA VAL A 15 9.57 7.00 -16.25
C VAL A 15 8.84 8.05 -15.41
N ARG A 16 8.70 7.81 -14.10
CA ARG A 16 7.94 8.69 -13.21
C ARG A 16 8.88 9.43 -12.29
N ARG A 17 8.96 10.76 -12.44
CA ARG A 17 9.76 11.63 -11.58
C ARG A 17 8.86 12.40 -10.63
N TYR A 18 9.19 12.36 -9.35
CA TYR A 18 8.52 13.06 -8.28
C TYR A 18 9.51 13.96 -7.57
N GLU A 19 9.15 15.22 -7.38
CA GLU A 19 9.94 16.17 -6.61
C GLU A 19 9.10 16.73 -5.48
N ARG A 20 9.65 16.71 -4.27
CA ARG A 20 8.99 17.29 -3.11
C ARG A 20 10.00 17.63 -2.02
N ASN A 21 9.88 18.84 -1.45
CA ASN A 21 10.72 19.31 -0.35
C ASN A 21 12.22 19.19 -0.68
N GLY A 22 12.63 19.49 -1.93
CA GLY A 22 14.02 19.38 -2.37
C GLY A 22 14.53 17.95 -2.66
N HIS A 23 13.71 16.92 -2.42
CA HIS A 23 14.05 15.54 -2.75
C HIS A 23 13.42 15.12 -4.08
N THR A 24 14.22 14.52 -4.95
CA THR A 24 13.78 13.89 -6.18
C THR A 24 13.75 12.37 -6.03
N LEU A 25 12.70 11.76 -6.58
CA LEU A 25 12.54 10.32 -6.70
C LEU A 25 12.13 10.01 -8.14
N THR A 26 12.89 9.15 -8.81
CA THR A 26 12.60 8.66 -10.15
C THR A 26 12.31 7.17 -10.09
N VAL A 27 11.22 6.72 -10.71
CA VAL A 27 10.91 5.31 -10.88
C VAL A 27 11.09 4.95 -12.34
N LEU A 28 11.97 3.98 -12.58
CA LEU A 28 12.29 3.45 -13.89
C LEU A 28 11.59 2.09 -14.08
N PRO A 29 10.88 1.88 -15.19
CA PRO A 29 10.21 0.61 -15.49
C PRO A 29 11.22 -0.47 -15.87
N GLY A 30 10.87 -1.72 -15.59
CA GLY A 30 11.56 -2.88 -16.17
C GLY A 30 11.00 -3.26 -17.54
N ALA A 31 11.47 -4.37 -18.11
CA ALA A 31 11.06 -4.86 -19.43
C ALA A 31 9.54 -5.12 -19.57
N THR A 32 8.83 -5.37 -18.47
CA THR A 32 7.37 -5.62 -18.44
C THR A 32 6.59 -4.52 -17.71
N GLY A 33 7.22 -3.35 -17.54
CA GLY A 33 6.66 -2.20 -16.84
C GLY A 33 7.01 -2.16 -15.35
N CYS A 34 6.58 -1.10 -14.69
CA CYS A 34 6.73 -0.91 -13.26
C CYS A 34 5.92 -1.95 -12.46
N ALA A 35 6.44 -2.31 -11.28
CA ALA A 35 5.68 -3.00 -10.26
C ALA A 35 4.48 -2.16 -9.83
N THR A 36 3.35 -2.82 -9.74
CA THR A 36 2.07 -2.22 -9.40
C THR A 36 1.86 -2.15 -7.90
N ILE A 37 0.92 -1.35 -7.44
CA ILE A 37 0.57 -1.29 -6.01
C ILE A 37 0.06 -2.63 -5.46
N HIS A 38 -0.46 -3.50 -6.33
CA HIS A 38 -0.80 -4.87 -5.95
C HIS A 38 0.46 -5.73 -5.75
N ASP A 39 1.52 -5.50 -6.50
CA ASP A 39 2.79 -6.25 -6.33
C ASP A 39 3.43 -5.95 -4.96
N LYS A 40 3.15 -4.78 -4.39
CA LYS A 40 3.55 -4.43 -3.01
C LYS A 40 2.98 -5.36 -1.94
N ASP A 41 1.95 -6.16 -2.25
CA ASP A 41 1.46 -7.20 -1.34
C ASP A 41 2.59 -8.12 -0.87
N LEU A 42 3.58 -8.39 -1.74
CA LEU A 42 4.76 -9.16 -1.38
C LEU A 42 5.56 -8.51 -0.25
N TRP A 43 5.79 -7.20 -0.32
CA TRP A 43 6.47 -6.46 0.75
C TRP A 43 5.68 -6.52 2.04
N ILE A 44 4.38 -6.26 1.99
CA ILE A 44 3.53 -6.26 3.19
C ILE A 44 3.57 -7.65 3.84
N TYR A 45 3.46 -8.71 3.04
CA TYR A 45 3.55 -10.09 3.51
C TYR A 45 4.91 -10.40 4.14
N CYS A 46 6.02 -10.14 3.43
CA CYS A 46 7.37 -10.41 3.93
C CYS A 46 7.67 -9.65 5.22
N ILE A 47 7.30 -8.37 5.29
CA ILE A 47 7.44 -7.56 6.51
C ILE A 47 6.63 -8.17 7.65
N SER A 48 5.41 -8.63 7.38
CA SER A 48 4.56 -9.25 8.41
C SER A 48 5.19 -10.54 8.95
N GLN A 49 5.77 -11.38 8.08
CA GLN A 49 6.50 -12.59 8.49
C GLN A 49 7.73 -12.27 9.35
N LEU A 50 8.51 -11.24 8.97
CA LEU A 50 9.68 -10.82 9.73
C LEU A 50 9.31 -10.25 11.10
N ILE A 51 8.27 -9.41 11.19
CA ILE A 51 7.78 -8.88 12.46
C ILE A 51 7.30 -10.03 13.36
N GLU A 52 6.55 -10.98 12.81
CA GLU A 52 6.05 -12.12 13.58
C GLU A 52 7.19 -13.01 14.08
N ALA A 53 8.18 -13.29 13.24
CA ALA A 53 9.37 -14.03 13.64
C ALA A 53 10.13 -13.31 14.78
N ALA A 54 10.36 -11.99 14.65
CA ALA A 54 11.01 -11.18 15.68
C ALA A 54 10.20 -11.14 16.98
N ASN A 55 8.87 -11.01 16.92
CA ASN A 55 7.99 -11.05 18.10
C ASN A 55 8.06 -12.39 18.83
N ARG A 56 8.33 -13.48 18.11
CA ARG A 56 8.55 -14.82 18.68
C ARG A 56 10.01 -15.06 19.11
N GLY A 57 10.85 -14.04 19.12
CA GLY A 57 12.26 -14.14 19.51
C GLY A 57 13.14 -14.91 18.51
N ARG A 58 12.69 -15.09 17.26
CA ARG A 58 13.49 -15.75 16.22
C ARG A 58 14.42 -14.74 15.56
N GLU A 59 15.59 -15.22 15.13
CA GLU A 59 16.48 -14.44 14.29
C GLU A 59 15.83 -14.12 12.95
N ILE A 60 15.98 -12.88 12.49
CA ILE A 60 15.45 -12.40 11.22
C ILE A 60 16.58 -12.11 10.23
N GLY A 61 16.40 -12.53 8.99
CA GLY A 61 17.33 -12.28 7.88
C GLY A 61 16.69 -11.45 6.76
N PRO A 62 17.50 -10.92 5.84
CA PRO A 62 17.01 -10.17 4.67
C PRO A 62 16.27 -11.05 3.65
N THR A 63 16.51 -12.38 3.69
CA THR A 63 15.82 -13.36 2.85
C THR A 63 14.62 -13.93 3.58
N VAL A 64 13.44 -13.84 2.98
CA VAL A 64 12.20 -14.40 3.53
C VAL A 64 11.77 -15.60 2.70
N ARG A 65 11.61 -16.75 3.35
CA ARG A 65 11.12 -17.99 2.75
C ARG A 65 9.67 -18.27 3.18
N PHE A 66 8.80 -18.59 2.23
CA PHE A 66 7.40 -18.93 2.48
C PHE A 66 6.83 -19.85 1.39
N THR A 67 5.66 -20.45 1.62
CA THR A 67 4.96 -21.20 0.55
C THR A 67 4.14 -20.24 -0.31
N ALA A 68 4.11 -20.49 -1.62
CA ALA A 68 3.28 -19.72 -2.53
C ALA A 68 1.80 -19.76 -2.14
N PHE A 69 1.31 -20.90 -1.65
CA PHE A 69 -0.05 -21.06 -1.16
C PHE A 69 -0.37 -20.10 -0.01
N ASP A 70 0.47 -20.04 1.02
CA ASP A 70 0.24 -19.18 2.19
C ASP A 70 0.24 -17.70 1.81
N PHE A 71 1.16 -17.30 0.92
CA PHE A 71 1.20 -15.94 0.39
C PHE A 71 -0.09 -15.59 -0.36
N LEU A 72 -0.53 -16.44 -1.29
CA LEU A 72 -1.73 -16.21 -2.09
C LEU A 72 -2.98 -16.16 -1.20
N ALA A 73 -3.11 -17.09 -0.26
CA ALA A 73 -4.23 -17.14 0.68
C ALA A 73 -4.28 -15.89 1.58
N THR A 74 -3.15 -15.54 2.20
CA THR A 74 -3.04 -14.38 3.11
C THR A 74 -3.34 -13.06 2.40
N THR A 75 -2.90 -12.92 1.15
CA THR A 75 -3.11 -11.71 0.35
C THR A 75 -4.42 -11.70 -0.43
N HIS A 76 -5.35 -12.62 -0.13
CA HIS A 76 -6.67 -12.75 -0.76
C HIS A 76 -6.62 -12.83 -2.30
N ARG A 77 -5.63 -13.58 -2.80
CA ARG A 77 -5.47 -13.96 -4.21
C ARG A 77 -6.06 -15.35 -4.44
N GLY A 78 -6.36 -15.66 -5.69
CA GLY A 78 -6.72 -17.04 -6.06
C GLY A 78 -5.53 -17.98 -5.85
N THR A 79 -5.80 -19.27 -5.72
CA THR A 79 -4.80 -20.33 -5.52
C THR A 79 -4.74 -21.30 -6.71
N SER A 80 -5.27 -20.91 -7.87
CA SER A 80 -5.21 -21.68 -9.12
C SER A 80 -3.85 -21.56 -9.81
N GLY A 81 -3.52 -22.44 -10.77
CA GLY A 81 -2.26 -22.37 -11.53
C GLY A 81 -1.96 -20.99 -12.14
N ARG A 82 -2.98 -20.32 -12.69
CA ARG A 82 -2.89 -18.93 -13.18
C ARG A 82 -2.44 -17.93 -12.10
N ALA A 83 -2.76 -18.17 -10.83
CA ALA A 83 -2.30 -17.32 -9.74
C ALA A 83 -0.80 -17.48 -9.47
N TYR A 84 -0.25 -18.68 -9.65
CA TYR A 84 1.19 -18.92 -9.56
C TYR A 84 1.93 -18.23 -10.71
N GLU A 85 1.42 -18.29 -11.94
CA GLU A 85 1.97 -17.55 -13.09
C GLU A 85 2.02 -16.03 -12.80
N ARG A 86 0.91 -15.47 -12.31
CA ARG A 86 0.83 -14.05 -11.93
C ARG A 86 1.77 -13.68 -10.78
N MET A 87 2.03 -14.60 -9.87
CA MET A 87 3.03 -14.41 -8.80
C MET A 87 4.44 -14.34 -9.39
N SER A 88 4.78 -15.22 -10.34
CA SER A 88 6.06 -15.17 -11.05
C SER A 88 6.23 -13.87 -11.84
N GLU A 89 5.18 -13.39 -12.52
CA GLU A 89 5.20 -12.08 -13.19
C GLU A 89 5.38 -10.91 -12.20
N MET A 90 4.71 -10.96 -11.04
CA MET A 90 4.88 -9.98 -9.96
C MET A 90 6.34 -9.93 -9.50
N LEU A 91 6.98 -11.08 -9.26
CA LEU A 91 8.39 -11.17 -8.87
C LEU A 91 9.31 -10.54 -9.93
N ARG A 92 9.06 -10.80 -11.23
CA ARG A 92 9.81 -10.16 -12.32
C ARG A 92 9.63 -8.64 -12.34
N ARG A 93 8.41 -8.13 -12.20
CA ARG A 93 8.15 -6.67 -12.14
C ARG A 93 8.82 -6.01 -10.94
N LEU A 94 8.76 -6.64 -9.76
CA LEU A 94 9.42 -6.14 -8.56
C LEU A 94 10.95 -6.10 -8.72
N LYS A 95 11.55 -7.14 -9.32
CA LYS A 95 12.99 -7.17 -9.58
C LYS A 95 13.41 -6.16 -10.65
N GLY A 96 12.58 -5.94 -11.67
CA GLY A 96 12.88 -5.04 -12.79
C GLY A 96 12.63 -3.56 -12.53
N THR A 97 11.84 -3.20 -11.51
CA THR A 97 11.57 -1.78 -11.20
C THR A 97 12.71 -1.19 -10.40
N VAL A 98 13.29 -0.11 -10.90
CA VAL A 98 14.38 0.62 -10.25
C VAL A 98 13.85 1.94 -9.71
N VAL A 99 14.22 2.26 -8.47
CA VAL A 99 13.94 3.55 -7.84
C VAL A 99 15.26 4.27 -7.63
N GLU A 100 15.34 5.49 -8.13
CA GLU A 100 16.45 6.41 -7.91
C GLU A 100 16.01 7.53 -6.99
N THR A 101 16.81 7.85 -5.99
CA THR A 101 16.54 8.95 -5.06
C THR A 101 17.75 9.84 -4.91
N SER A 102 17.52 11.15 -4.81
CA SER A 102 18.52 12.10 -4.32
C SER A 102 18.36 12.26 -2.82
N ILE A 103 19.27 11.67 -2.04
CA ILE A 103 19.31 11.85 -0.59
C ILE A 103 20.47 12.81 -0.31
N GLU A 104 20.17 13.92 0.35
CA GLU A 104 21.19 14.85 0.82
C GLU A 104 21.60 14.42 2.24
N THR A 105 22.86 14.02 2.40
CA THR A 105 23.42 13.61 3.70
C THR A 105 24.66 14.44 3.96
N ALA A 106 24.67 15.18 5.07
CA ALA A 106 25.80 16.02 5.51
C ALA A 106 26.30 17.02 4.43
N GLY A 107 25.39 17.64 3.67
CA GLY A 107 25.72 18.63 2.63
C GLY A 107 26.19 18.05 1.29
N LEU A 108 26.29 16.71 1.18
CA LEU A 108 26.58 16.01 -0.08
C LEU A 108 25.29 15.42 -0.65
N ARG A 109 25.03 15.68 -1.94
CA ARG A 109 23.91 15.06 -2.67
C ARG A 109 24.36 13.74 -3.27
N GLU A 110 23.92 12.64 -2.66
CA GLU A 110 24.14 11.30 -3.20
C GLU A 110 22.91 10.89 -4.03
N ARG A 111 23.15 10.44 -5.27
CA ARG A 111 22.15 9.75 -6.08
C ARG A 111 22.30 8.26 -5.86
N ARG A 112 21.24 7.61 -5.40
CA ARG A 112 21.23 6.17 -5.17
C ARG A 112 20.08 5.50 -5.90
N GLY A 113 20.41 4.49 -6.68
CA GLY A 113 19.46 3.56 -7.29
C GLY A 113 19.30 2.29 -6.45
N PHE A 114 18.09 1.75 -6.38
CA PHE A 114 17.82 0.45 -5.78
C PHE A 114 16.61 -0.23 -6.42
N GLY A 115 16.60 -1.56 -6.46
CA GLY A 115 15.45 -2.35 -6.89
C GLY A 115 14.39 -2.46 -5.79
N LEU A 116 13.19 -2.92 -6.15
CA LEU A 116 12.16 -3.21 -5.15
C LEU A 116 12.37 -4.56 -4.45
N ILE A 117 13.12 -5.48 -5.06
CA ILE A 117 13.68 -6.68 -4.42
C ILE A 117 15.10 -6.90 -4.94
N GLU A 118 15.97 -7.50 -4.14
CA GLU A 118 17.35 -7.82 -4.54
C GLU A 118 17.38 -9.14 -5.34
N GLY A 119 16.48 -10.07 -5.04
CA GLY A 119 16.48 -11.39 -5.64
C GLY A 119 15.23 -12.18 -5.27
N TRP A 120 14.97 -13.24 -6.01
CA TRP A 120 13.94 -14.21 -5.69
C TRP A 120 14.31 -15.59 -6.23
N ARG A 121 13.83 -16.65 -5.57
CA ARG A 121 13.93 -18.03 -6.01
C ARG A 121 12.58 -18.71 -5.85
N VAL A 122 12.18 -19.49 -6.85
CA VAL A 122 11.01 -20.38 -6.78
C VAL A 122 11.55 -21.80 -6.77
N ILE A 123 11.22 -22.55 -5.73
CA ILE A 123 11.69 -23.91 -5.48
C ILE A 123 10.49 -24.83 -5.60
N GLU A 124 10.49 -25.67 -6.62
CA GLU A 124 9.45 -26.67 -6.87
C GLU A 124 9.96 -28.04 -6.41
N LYS A 125 9.16 -28.77 -5.63
CA LYS A 125 9.44 -30.19 -5.36
C LYS A 125 9.10 -31.03 -6.60
N SER A 126 9.88 -32.09 -6.83
CA SER A 126 9.64 -33.10 -7.87
C SER A 126 8.16 -33.54 -7.92
N GLN A 127 7.71 -33.95 -9.11
CA GLN A 127 6.32 -34.37 -9.39
C GLN A 127 5.79 -35.43 -8.42
N ASP A 128 6.67 -36.27 -7.85
CA ASP A 128 6.30 -37.39 -6.97
C ASP A 128 5.94 -36.98 -5.52
N ALA A 129 6.32 -35.79 -5.06
CA ALA A 129 6.23 -35.39 -3.64
C ALA A 129 5.15 -34.33 -3.35
N GLY A 130 4.24 -34.09 -4.29
CA GLY A 130 3.22 -33.04 -4.20
C GLY A 130 3.77 -31.65 -4.55
N ARG A 131 2.93 -30.85 -5.21
CA ARG A 131 3.25 -29.56 -5.85
C ARG A 131 3.43 -28.42 -4.83
N MET A 132 4.32 -28.59 -3.86
CA MET A 132 4.69 -27.50 -2.95
C MET A 132 5.72 -26.60 -3.64
N VAL A 133 5.33 -25.34 -3.83
CA VAL A 133 6.19 -24.30 -4.38
C VAL A 133 6.61 -23.39 -3.23
N ALA A 134 7.87 -23.53 -2.81
CA ALA A 134 8.48 -22.58 -1.87
C ALA A 134 9.03 -21.38 -2.65
N VAL A 135 8.91 -20.19 -2.05
CA VAL A 135 9.41 -18.94 -2.61
C VAL A 135 10.35 -18.31 -1.61
N GLU A 136 11.50 -17.87 -2.09
CA GLU A 136 12.45 -17.07 -1.32
C GLU A 136 12.57 -15.70 -1.97
N VAL A 137 12.59 -14.65 -1.15
CA VAL A 137 12.69 -13.26 -1.60
C VAL A 137 13.74 -12.54 -0.79
N ASP A 138 14.71 -11.94 -1.48
CA ASP A 138 15.74 -11.11 -0.87
C ASP A 138 15.26 -9.66 -0.84
N LEU A 139 15.03 -9.13 0.36
CA LEU A 139 14.57 -7.76 0.55
C LEU A 139 15.71 -6.76 0.32
N PRO A 140 15.42 -5.56 -0.24
CA PRO A 140 16.39 -4.49 -0.30
C PRO A 140 16.92 -4.14 1.08
N LYS A 141 18.23 -3.87 1.17
CA LYS A 141 18.91 -3.58 2.46
C LYS A 141 18.19 -2.46 3.24
N TRP A 142 17.71 -1.42 2.56
CA TRP A 142 17.01 -0.31 3.20
C TRP A 142 15.65 -0.73 3.79
N LEU A 143 14.94 -1.65 3.12
CA LEU A 143 13.64 -2.14 3.57
C LEU A 143 13.83 -3.04 4.79
N PHE A 144 14.79 -3.97 4.72
CA PHE A 144 15.14 -4.82 5.85
C PHE A 144 15.58 -4.00 7.08
N ARG A 145 16.46 -3.00 6.90
CA ARG A 145 16.84 -2.07 7.98
C ARG A 145 15.64 -1.34 8.58
N SER A 146 14.65 -0.97 7.77
CA SER A 146 13.42 -0.33 8.25
C SER A 146 12.59 -1.26 9.13
N VAL A 147 12.56 -2.57 8.80
CA VAL A 147 11.91 -3.60 9.62
C VAL A 147 12.65 -3.77 10.95
N GLN A 148 13.97 -3.91 10.92
CA GLN A 148 14.79 -4.03 12.15
C GLN A 148 14.62 -2.83 13.09
N ALA A 149 14.57 -1.62 12.54
CA ALA A 149 14.32 -0.39 13.30
C ALA A 149 12.85 -0.21 13.72
N LYS A 150 11.95 -1.17 13.45
CA LYS A 150 10.51 -1.11 13.68
C LYS A 150 9.84 0.14 13.07
N ARG A 151 10.41 0.68 11.99
CA ARG A 151 9.91 1.87 11.26
C ARG A 151 8.96 1.48 10.13
N VAL A 152 8.02 0.61 10.42
CA VAL A 152 7.04 0.06 9.46
C VAL A 152 5.62 0.38 9.89
N LEU A 153 4.74 0.66 8.93
CA LEU A 153 3.34 0.94 9.21
C LEU A 153 2.54 -0.36 9.25
N THR A 154 1.85 -0.62 10.35
CA THR A 154 0.88 -1.70 10.44
C THR A 154 -0.34 -1.38 9.60
N LEU A 155 -0.67 -2.26 8.65
CA LEU A 155 -1.87 -2.19 7.82
C LEU A 155 -2.89 -3.22 8.31
N SER A 156 -4.17 -2.93 8.15
CA SER A 156 -5.27 -3.87 8.45
C SER A 156 -5.28 -5.00 7.43
N SER A 157 -5.61 -6.22 7.87
CA SER A 157 -5.78 -7.38 6.99
C SER A 157 -6.82 -7.15 5.89
N ALA A 158 -7.80 -6.27 6.13
CA ALA A 158 -8.79 -5.87 5.12
C ALA A 158 -8.18 -5.07 3.95
N TYR A 159 -6.95 -4.57 4.07
CA TYR A 159 -6.22 -3.92 2.98
C TYR A 159 -6.20 -4.79 1.71
N PHE A 160 -5.94 -6.08 1.85
CA PHE A 160 -5.84 -7.00 0.71
C PHE A 160 -7.16 -7.16 -0.06
N ARG A 161 -8.30 -6.82 0.57
CA ARG A 161 -9.63 -6.85 -0.06
C ARG A 161 -9.89 -5.66 -0.98
N LEU A 162 -9.14 -4.57 -0.84
CA LEU A 162 -9.23 -3.43 -1.76
C LEU A 162 -8.80 -3.87 -3.15
N ARG A 163 -9.73 -3.82 -4.12
CA ARG A 163 -9.48 -4.28 -5.49
C ARG A 163 -8.94 -3.18 -6.40
N LYS A 164 -9.36 -1.92 -6.19
CA LYS A 164 -8.90 -0.80 -7.01
C LYS A 164 -7.50 -0.35 -6.55
N PRO A 165 -6.54 -0.18 -7.48
CA PRO A 165 -5.20 0.35 -7.16
C PRO A 165 -5.25 1.68 -6.42
N LEU A 166 -6.11 2.61 -6.87
CA LEU A 166 -6.24 3.93 -6.26
C LEU A 166 -6.73 3.86 -4.81
N ASP A 167 -7.72 3.02 -4.52
CA ASP A 167 -8.26 2.87 -3.16
C ASP A 167 -7.18 2.37 -2.18
N ARG A 168 -6.32 1.43 -2.62
CA ARG A 168 -5.16 0.97 -1.83
C ARG A 168 -4.19 2.11 -1.55
N ARG A 169 -3.92 2.94 -2.56
CA ARG A 169 -3.03 4.09 -2.42
C ARG A 169 -3.61 5.11 -1.45
N ILE A 170 -4.90 5.39 -1.54
CA ILE A 170 -5.61 6.29 -0.62
C ILE A 170 -5.56 5.75 0.80
N TYR A 171 -5.78 4.44 1.01
CA TYR A 171 -5.65 3.82 2.33
C TYR A 171 -4.26 4.03 2.93
N GLU A 172 -3.20 3.85 2.15
CA GLU A 172 -1.81 4.02 2.62
C GLU A 172 -1.51 5.46 3.02
N LEU A 173 -1.99 6.42 2.25
CA LEU A 173 -1.83 7.84 2.54
C LEU A 173 -2.62 8.22 3.80
N ALA A 174 -3.87 7.77 3.91
CA ALA A 174 -4.68 7.94 5.12
C ALA A 174 -3.98 7.31 6.33
N ARG A 175 -3.46 6.08 6.22
CA ARG A 175 -2.75 5.41 7.31
C ARG A 175 -1.48 6.13 7.72
N LYS A 176 -0.70 6.62 6.76
CA LYS A 176 0.55 7.36 7.04
C LYS A 176 0.27 8.72 7.69
N HIS A 177 -0.75 9.45 7.24
CA HIS A 177 -1.00 10.82 7.68
C HIS A 177 -1.97 10.93 8.84
N CYS A 178 -2.90 10.01 9.03
CA CYS A 178 -3.67 9.92 10.27
C CYS A 178 -2.75 9.52 11.43
N GLY A 179 -1.95 8.46 11.29
CA GLY A 179 -1.17 7.94 12.42
C GLY A 179 -2.09 7.68 13.62
N GLU A 180 -1.85 8.39 14.73
CA GLU A 180 -2.65 8.33 15.96
C GLU A 180 -3.73 9.41 16.05
N GLN A 181 -3.74 10.36 15.13
CA GLN A 181 -4.66 11.49 15.16
C GLN A 181 -6.09 11.06 14.77
N PRO A 182 -7.13 11.70 15.32
CA PRO A 182 -8.52 11.26 15.14
C PRO A 182 -9.03 11.43 13.71
N ARG A 183 -8.48 12.39 12.96
CA ARG A 183 -8.83 12.63 11.56
C ARG A 183 -7.70 13.29 10.78
N TRP A 184 -7.63 13.04 9.48
CA TRP A 184 -6.75 13.76 8.57
C TRP A 184 -7.56 14.46 7.49
N ARG A 185 -7.31 15.75 7.27
CA ARG A 185 -7.97 16.55 6.24
C ARG A 185 -6.95 17.01 5.20
N ILE A 186 -7.30 16.92 3.93
CA ILE A 186 -6.43 17.25 2.80
C ILE A 186 -7.26 17.70 1.59
N SER A 187 -6.73 18.59 0.76
CA SER A 187 -7.36 18.97 -0.51
C SER A 187 -7.25 17.84 -1.53
N LEU A 188 -8.25 17.71 -2.40
CA LEU A 188 -8.27 16.67 -3.42
C LEU A 188 -7.12 16.82 -4.43
N ALA A 189 -6.70 18.05 -4.73
CA ALA A 189 -5.52 18.34 -5.55
C ALA A 189 -4.22 17.81 -4.94
N VAL A 190 -3.97 18.06 -3.64
CA VAL A 190 -2.75 17.57 -2.97
C VAL A 190 -2.81 16.04 -2.78
N LEU A 191 -4.00 15.48 -2.54
CA LEU A 191 -4.17 14.03 -2.47
C LEU A 191 -3.87 13.36 -3.82
N HIS A 192 -4.31 13.95 -4.93
CA HIS A 192 -4.03 13.48 -6.30
C HIS A 192 -2.52 13.48 -6.59
N GLN A 193 -1.83 14.57 -6.25
CA GLN A 193 -0.38 14.65 -6.38
C GLN A 193 0.33 13.57 -5.54
N LYS A 194 -0.07 13.41 -4.26
CA LYS A 194 0.49 12.40 -3.35
C LYS A 194 0.18 10.97 -3.80
N SER A 195 -0.97 10.73 -4.42
CA SER A 195 -1.33 9.40 -4.89
C SER A 195 -0.49 8.96 -6.08
N GLY A 196 0.07 9.91 -6.85
CA GLY A 196 0.75 9.63 -8.11
C GLY A 196 -0.24 9.18 -9.19
N SER A 197 -1.50 9.62 -9.11
CA SER A 197 -2.51 9.31 -10.12
C SER A 197 -2.21 10.08 -11.39
N MET A 198 -2.23 9.40 -12.54
CA MET A 198 -2.02 10.02 -13.85
C MET A 198 -3.32 10.46 -14.53
N GLY A 199 -4.47 10.01 -14.02
CA GLY A 199 -5.77 10.45 -14.53
C GLY A 199 -6.06 11.90 -14.19
N GLU A 200 -6.93 12.54 -14.98
CA GLU A 200 -7.36 13.92 -14.74
C GLU A 200 -7.93 14.12 -13.32
N LEU A 201 -7.68 15.29 -12.74
CA LEU A 201 -8.13 15.61 -11.40
C LEU A 201 -9.67 15.51 -11.27
N ARG A 202 -10.43 15.84 -12.31
CA ARG A 202 -11.90 15.67 -12.33
C ARG A 202 -12.31 14.22 -12.12
N ARG A 203 -11.67 13.29 -12.83
CA ARG A 203 -11.93 11.85 -12.68
C ARG A 203 -11.48 11.35 -11.31
N PHE A 204 -10.35 11.84 -10.81
CA PHE A 204 -9.88 11.52 -9.48
C PHE A 204 -10.89 11.93 -8.39
N ARG A 205 -11.45 13.14 -8.45
CA ARG A 205 -12.51 13.58 -7.53
C ARG A 205 -13.71 12.64 -7.54
N PHE A 206 -14.13 12.22 -8.74
CA PHE A 206 -15.23 11.26 -8.90
C PHE A 206 -14.90 9.91 -8.23
N ASP A 207 -13.71 9.37 -8.46
CA ASP A 207 -13.29 8.08 -7.89
C ASP A 207 -13.16 8.16 -6.35
N VAL A 208 -12.62 9.26 -5.80
CA VAL A 208 -12.52 9.49 -4.36
C VAL A 208 -13.90 9.64 -3.71
N LYS A 209 -14.83 10.35 -4.37
CA LYS A 209 -16.22 10.47 -3.92
C LYS A 209 -16.91 9.11 -3.87
N ALA A 210 -16.78 8.32 -4.93
CA ALA A 210 -17.35 6.98 -4.99
C ALA A 210 -16.76 6.06 -3.89
N LEU A 211 -15.46 6.17 -3.60
CA LEU A 211 -14.83 5.45 -2.49
C LEU A 211 -15.43 5.89 -1.15
N ALA A 212 -15.57 7.19 -0.90
CA ALA A 212 -16.14 7.72 0.33
C ALA A 212 -17.58 7.23 0.57
N GLU A 213 -18.43 7.30 -0.46
CA GLU A 213 -19.82 6.85 -0.40
C GLU A 213 -19.96 5.34 -0.20
N SER A 214 -18.99 4.56 -0.68
CA SER A 214 -19.01 3.10 -0.55
C SER A 214 -18.72 2.60 0.86
N GLY A 215 -18.01 3.40 1.69
CA GLY A 215 -17.55 2.99 3.02
C GLY A 215 -16.58 1.80 3.01
N ASN A 216 -15.94 1.51 1.87
CA ASN A 216 -15.09 0.33 1.71
C ASN A 216 -13.64 0.55 2.15
N LEU A 217 -13.25 1.76 2.57
CA LEU A 217 -11.90 2.03 3.04
C LEU A 217 -11.71 1.42 4.44
N PRO A 218 -10.81 0.43 4.64
CA PRO A 218 -10.58 -0.15 5.95
C PRO A 218 -10.12 0.93 6.94
N ASP A 219 -10.46 0.76 8.21
CA ASP A 219 -10.03 1.61 9.33
C ASP A 219 -10.39 3.11 9.25
N TYR A 220 -11.05 3.58 8.18
CA TYR A 220 -11.41 4.98 8.02
C TYR A 220 -12.81 5.16 7.45
N LEU A 221 -13.51 6.20 7.91
CA LEU A 221 -14.64 6.79 7.22
C LEU A 221 -14.19 8.07 6.49
N MET A 222 -14.81 8.37 5.36
CA MET A 222 -14.44 9.52 4.54
C MET A 222 -15.63 10.46 4.39
N ALA A 223 -15.36 11.77 4.48
CA ALA A 223 -16.28 12.82 4.12
C ALA A 223 -15.67 13.72 3.04
N ILE A 224 -16.46 14.05 2.03
CA ILE A 224 -16.07 14.92 0.92
C ILE A 224 -16.78 16.26 1.06
N ASP A 225 -16.00 17.33 1.02
CA ASP A 225 -16.49 18.71 0.87
C ASP A 225 -16.17 19.17 -0.55
N LEU A 226 -17.14 19.05 -1.46
CA LEU A 226 -16.97 19.45 -2.85
C LEU A 226 -16.86 20.97 -3.02
N GLN A 227 -17.46 21.75 -2.11
CA GLN A 227 -17.40 23.21 -2.17
C GLN A 227 -16.00 23.72 -1.84
N ARG A 228 -15.35 23.07 -0.86
CA ARG A 228 -13.98 23.41 -0.45
C ARG A 228 -12.89 22.56 -1.14
N ASP A 229 -13.28 21.63 -1.99
CA ASP A 229 -12.40 20.64 -2.64
C ASP A 229 -11.54 19.84 -1.64
N MET A 230 -12.14 19.43 -0.51
CA MET A 230 -11.47 18.74 0.58
C MET A 230 -12.01 17.33 0.79
N VAL A 231 -11.16 16.45 1.30
CA VAL A 231 -11.55 15.16 1.88
C VAL A 231 -11.04 15.07 3.32
N THR A 232 -11.88 14.55 4.20
CA THR A 232 -11.53 14.24 5.59
C THR A 232 -11.63 12.75 5.82
N PHE A 233 -10.57 12.14 6.33
CA PHE A 233 -10.51 10.75 6.78
C PHE A 233 -10.65 10.72 8.30
N TYR A 234 -11.67 10.05 8.83
CA TYR A 234 -11.87 9.86 10.26
C TYR A 234 -11.41 8.46 10.65
N ALA A 235 -10.55 8.35 11.66
CA ALA A 235 -10.09 7.05 12.15
C ALA A 235 -11.26 6.26 12.76
N ASN A 236 -11.35 4.98 12.43
CA ASN A 236 -12.37 4.09 12.97
C ASN A 236 -12.12 3.85 14.46
N GLY A 237 -12.85 4.55 15.32
CA GLY A 237 -12.71 4.43 16.78
C GLY A 237 -13.42 5.57 17.51
N PRO A 238 -13.44 5.57 18.85
CA PRO A 238 -14.12 6.61 19.63
C PRO A 238 -13.63 8.02 19.31
N LYS A 239 -12.30 8.22 19.21
CA LYS A 239 -11.70 9.52 18.91
C LYS A 239 -12.09 10.05 17.52
N GLY A 240 -12.08 9.20 16.50
CA GLY A 240 -12.46 9.62 15.14
C GLY A 240 -13.96 9.87 14.98
N LYS A 241 -14.81 9.05 15.63
CA LYS A 241 -16.27 9.30 15.71
C LYS A 241 -16.57 10.65 16.36
N LEU A 242 -15.91 10.95 17.49
CA LEU A 242 -16.05 12.23 18.16
C LEU A 242 -15.59 13.39 17.26
N ALA A 243 -14.51 13.21 16.50
CA ALA A 243 -14.04 14.22 15.56
C ALA A 243 -14.98 14.44 14.37
N GLU A 244 -15.66 13.40 13.90
CA GLU A 244 -16.72 13.50 12.89
C GLU A 244 -17.93 14.27 13.44
N VAL A 245 -18.42 13.94 14.63
CA VAL A 245 -19.53 14.66 15.29
C VAL A 245 -19.18 16.14 15.48
N LYS A 246 -17.95 16.46 15.91
CA LYS A 246 -17.49 17.85 16.03
C LYS A 246 -17.49 18.59 14.69
N ASP A 247 -17.17 17.91 13.59
CA ASP A 247 -17.26 18.50 12.25
C ASP A 247 -18.70 18.71 11.81
N MET A 248 -19.60 17.76 12.11
CA MET A 248 -21.04 17.90 11.85
C MET A 248 -21.63 19.12 12.57
N LEU A 249 -21.34 19.27 13.87
CA LEU A 249 -21.79 20.41 14.67
C LEU A 249 -21.23 21.75 14.18
N ALA A 250 -20.05 21.72 13.53
CA ALA A 250 -19.44 22.88 12.89
C ALA A 250 -19.91 23.11 11.44
N GLY A 251 -20.97 22.43 10.99
CA GLY A 251 -21.53 22.56 9.64
C GLY A 251 -20.66 22.01 8.52
N ARG A 252 -19.70 21.12 8.83
CA ARG A 252 -18.84 20.48 7.83
C ARG A 252 -19.42 19.13 7.40
N PRO A 253 -19.11 18.67 6.17
CA PRO A 253 -19.55 17.35 5.72
C PRO A 253 -19.03 16.20 6.58
N ASN A 254 -19.86 15.18 6.72
CA ASN A 254 -19.58 13.93 7.41
C ASN A 254 -19.72 12.73 6.47
N ALA A 255 -19.36 11.54 6.95
CA ALA A 255 -19.46 10.34 6.13
C ALA A 255 -20.94 9.99 5.88
N SER A 256 -21.23 9.42 4.71
CA SER A 256 -22.59 9.08 4.32
C SER A 256 -23.19 7.98 5.22
N LEU A 257 -24.52 7.95 5.34
CA LEU A 257 -25.24 6.90 6.07
C LEU A 257 -24.86 5.51 5.56
N LYS A 258 -24.77 5.34 4.24
CA LYS A 258 -24.34 4.11 3.58
C LYS A 258 -22.94 3.68 4.03
N ALA A 259 -22.00 4.62 4.14
CA ALA A 259 -20.65 4.33 4.60
C ALA A 259 -20.65 3.87 6.08
N HIS A 260 -21.44 4.51 6.93
CA HIS A 260 -21.62 4.10 8.33
C HIS A 260 -22.21 2.70 8.46
N GLN A 261 -23.28 2.38 7.72
CA GLN A 261 -23.90 1.05 7.71
C GLN A 261 -22.92 -0.04 7.26
N LYS A 262 -22.11 0.25 6.24
CA LYS A 262 -21.07 -0.67 5.76
C LYS A 262 -20.01 -0.92 6.83
N ALA A 263 -19.49 0.14 7.44
CA ALA A 263 -18.49 0.02 8.52
C ALA A 263 -19.04 -0.76 9.72
N HIS A 264 -20.33 -0.59 10.06
CA HIS A 264 -20.99 -1.34 11.11
C HIS A 264 -21.11 -2.83 10.80
N SER A 265 -21.62 -3.18 9.61
CA SER A 265 -21.76 -4.58 9.17
C SER A 265 -20.42 -5.33 9.07
N ALA A 266 -19.34 -4.62 8.69
CA ALA A 266 -18.00 -5.21 8.67
C ALA A 266 -17.46 -5.51 10.07
N ARG A 267 -17.86 -4.74 11.09
CA ARG A 267 -17.49 -4.96 12.49
C ARG A 267 -18.29 -6.10 13.13
N SER A 268 -19.59 -6.20 12.84
CA SER A 268 -20.43 -7.28 13.39
C SER A 268 -20.00 -8.66 12.92
N ARG A 269 -19.50 -8.80 11.68
CA ARG A 269 -18.94 -10.05 11.15
C ARG A 269 -17.57 -10.45 11.70
N ARG A 270 -16.94 -9.60 12.51
CA ARG A 270 -15.61 -9.84 13.13
C ARG A 270 -15.68 -10.22 14.61
N ARG A 271 -16.87 -10.08 15.23
CA ARG A 271 -17.17 -10.57 16.57
C ARG A 271 -17.84 -11.93 16.45
#